data_AF-A0A1Q7ZYW2-F1
#
_entry.id   AF-A0A1Q7ZYW2-F1
#
_cell.length_a   1.000
_cell.length_b   1.000
_cell.length_c   1.000
_cell.angle_alpha   90.00
_cell.angle_beta   90.00
_cell.angle_gamma   90.00
#
_symmetry.space_group_name_H-M   'P 1'
#
loop_
_entity.id
_entity.type
_entity.pdbx_description
1 polymer ?
#
loop_
_entity_poly.entity_id
_entity_poly.type
_entity_poly.pdbx_seq_one_letter_code
_entity_poly.pdbx_strand_id
1 'polypeptide(L)'
;MLRKRIEIAAIAILTLGIIGYGALGFALAGDRITGAERTLNTVVSHQNTLNSTFSDINIQLTTLNGSGSFDAKQALILADRSVANSQLAVQMINEDDASLGASERRLSDQRWLMLVGGSGLDRESARVAHARRALAVARVVAAYEVLHGRFWRALYAGLADLRDLNAQALAGDMTNAHSTLGNMKTDIETAAALSTSPGFPVDLHDMTTVLTKFVADYGKQLDAEAAGDDAAAAAQRATVSADVASLGEYDVDRIGAEIAAFFKPMIDTFNSEIAAATA
;
A
#
# COMPACT_ATOMS: atom_id res chain seq x y z
N MET A 1 -9.23 17.94 28.76
CA MET A 1 -9.06 17.99 27.29
C MET A 1 -7.91 17.14 26.74
N LEU A 2 -7.26 16.27 27.53
CA LEU A 2 -6.14 15.42 27.07
C LEU A 2 -6.54 14.06 26.48
N ARG A 3 -7.76 13.57 26.70
CA ARG A 3 -8.17 12.20 26.32
C ARG A 3 -8.57 12.03 24.85
N LYS A 4 -8.95 13.10 24.14
CA LYS A 4 -9.44 13.02 22.74
C LYS A 4 -8.34 12.84 21.67
N ARG A 5 -7.06 13.00 22.04
CA ARG A 5 -5.94 12.90 21.08
C ARG A 5 -5.38 11.48 20.95
N ILE A 6 -5.80 10.55 21.81
CA ILE A 6 -5.20 9.22 21.95
C ILE A 6 -5.85 8.20 21.00
N GLU A 7 -7.10 8.40 20.57
CA GLU A 7 -7.86 7.38 19.80
C GLU A 7 -7.62 7.44 18.28
N ILE A 8 -7.37 8.62 17.70
CA ILE A 8 -7.01 8.74 16.25
C ILE A 8 -5.59 8.23 15.97
N ALA A 9 -4.72 8.26 16.98
CA ALA A 9 -3.39 7.68 16.91
C ALA A 9 -3.44 6.14 16.76
N ALA A 10 -4.52 5.47 17.17
CA ALA A 10 -4.67 4.02 17.03
C ALA A 10 -4.93 3.61 15.56
N ILE A 11 -5.74 4.36 14.82
CA ILE A 11 -6.04 4.10 13.39
C ILE A 11 -4.80 4.33 12.51
N ALA A 12 -3.88 5.19 12.95
CA ALA A 12 -2.61 5.42 12.30
C ALA A 12 -1.64 4.22 12.32
N ILE A 13 -1.77 3.31 13.30
CA ILE A 13 -0.84 2.18 13.52
C ILE A 13 -1.01 1.08 12.44
N LEU A 14 -2.11 1.11 11.66
CA LEU A 14 -2.57 0.06 10.73
C LEU A 14 -1.64 -0.21 9.52
N THR A 15 -0.55 0.56 9.38
CA THR A 15 0.35 0.54 8.23
C THR A 15 1.59 -0.33 8.33
N LEU A 16 1.92 -0.87 9.51
CA LEU A 16 3.20 -1.58 9.72
C LEU A 16 3.33 -2.89 8.92
N GLY A 17 2.22 -3.49 8.49
CA GLY A 17 2.20 -4.81 7.85
C GLY A 17 2.38 -4.84 6.33
N ILE A 18 2.18 -3.71 5.62
CA ILE A 18 1.91 -3.77 4.17
C ILE A 18 3.16 -3.47 3.36
N ILE A 19 3.87 -2.39 3.69
CA ILE A 19 5.02 -1.95 2.89
C ILE A 19 6.29 -2.77 3.20
N GLY A 20 6.36 -3.39 4.38
CA GLY A 20 7.51 -4.18 4.81
C GLY A 20 7.62 -5.58 4.17
N TYR A 21 6.51 -6.18 3.74
CA TYR A 21 6.53 -7.57 3.24
C TYR A 21 6.89 -7.68 1.76
N GLY A 22 6.61 -6.65 0.94
CA GLY A 22 6.96 -6.66 -0.49
C GLY A 22 8.47 -6.55 -0.79
N ALA A 23 9.30 -6.14 0.18
CA ALA A 23 10.67 -5.67 -0.08
C ALA A 23 11.81 -6.63 0.32
N LEU A 24 11.52 -7.81 0.88
CA LEU A 24 12.58 -8.67 1.43
C LEU A 24 12.94 -9.85 0.51
N GLY A 25 14.08 -9.70 -0.18
CA GLY A 25 14.87 -10.87 -0.57
C GLY A 25 15.86 -10.72 -1.73
N PHE A 26 16.78 -9.75 -1.75
CA PHE A 26 17.94 -9.87 -2.65
C PHE A 26 19.28 -9.59 -1.96
N ALA A 27 20.00 -10.67 -1.71
CA ALA A 27 21.45 -10.67 -1.74
C ALA A 27 21.85 -11.78 -2.72
N LEU A 28 22.23 -11.42 -3.95
CA LEU A 28 22.98 -12.34 -4.81
C LEU A 28 23.85 -11.54 -5.79
N ALA A 29 25.14 -11.86 -5.73
CA ALA A 29 26.16 -11.42 -6.65
C ALA A 29 26.19 -12.36 -7.86
N GLY A 30 26.39 -11.82 -9.06
CA GLY A 30 26.70 -12.62 -10.23
C GLY A 30 26.96 -11.80 -11.49
N ASP A 31 28.17 -11.95 -12.05
CA ASP A 31 28.64 -11.36 -13.30
C ASP A 31 28.95 -12.48 -14.31
N ARG A 32 28.38 -12.36 -15.54
CA ARG A 32 28.78 -12.77 -16.91
C ARG A 32 28.33 -14.10 -17.55
N ILE A 33 27.58 -13.93 -18.66
CA ILE A 33 27.50 -14.54 -20.01
C ILE A 33 26.51 -13.72 -20.89
N THR A 34 26.85 -13.41 -22.14
CA THR A 34 26.27 -12.25 -22.87
C THR A 34 24.92 -12.47 -23.58
N GLY A 35 23.94 -11.62 -23.26
CA GLY A 35 22.67 -11.47 -24.00
C GLY A 35 21.46 -11.55 -23.07
N ALA A 36 20.97 -12.77 -22.85
CA ALA A 36 19.89 -13.06 -21.89
C ALA A 36 20.28 -12.69 -20.45
N GLU A 37 21.54 -12.89 -20.07
CA GLU A 37 22.00 -12.47 -18.76
C GLU A 37 22.07 -10.95 -18.57
N ARG A 38 22.33 -10.17 -19.64
CA ARG A 38 22.27 -8.71 -19.54
C ARG A 38 20.84 -8.28 -19.21
N THR A 39 19.85 -8.91 -19.84
CA THR A 39 18.44 -8.69 -19.51
C THR A 39 18.16 -9.10 -18.06
N LEU A 40 18.60 -10.28 -17.63
CA LEU A 40 18.44 -10.73 -16.23
C LEU A 40 19.09 -9.77 -15.23
N ASN A 41 20.30 -9.26 -15.50
CA ASN A 41 20.98 -8.29 -14.64
C ASN A 41 20.24 -6.94 -14.58
N THR A 42 19.63 -6.50 -15.68
CA THR A 42 18.76 -5.32 -15.68
C THR A 42 17.53 -5.55 -14.79
N VAL A 43 16.86 -6.70 -14.92
CA VAL A 43 15.71 -7.05 -14.06
C VAL A 43 16.11 -7.04 -12.58
N VAL A 44 17.24 -7.67 -12.24
CA VAL A 44 17.76 -7.69 -10.86
C VAL A 44 18.09 -6.28 -10.36
N SER A 45 18.70 -5.44 -11.20
CA SER A 45 19.00 -4.05 -10.84
C SER A 45 17.74 -3.24 -10.57
N HIS A 46 16.75 -3.32 -11.46
CA HIS A 46 15.45 -2.67 -11.32
C HIS A 46 14.77 -3.07 -10.00
N GLN A 47 14.79 -4.36 -9.71
CA GLN A 47 14.25 -4.91 -8.48
C GLN A 47 14.97 -4.38 -7.22
N ASN A 48 16.30 -4.32 -7.21
CA ASN A 48 17.04 -3.78 -6.07
C ASN A 48 16.68 -2.31 -5.79
N THR A 49 16.51 -1.50 -6.83
CA THR A 49 16.07 -0.11 -6.70
C THR A 49 14.67 -0.01 -6.09
N LEU A 50 13.72 -0.84 -6.56
CA LEU A 50 12.36 -0.86 -6.02
C LEU A 50 12.35 -1.29 -4.55
N ASN A 51 13.10 -2.35 -4.20
CA ASN A 51 13.18 -2.84 -2.82
C ASN A 51 13.76 -1.81 -1.86
N SER A 52 14.83 -1.11 -2.26
CA SER A 52 15.39 -0.02 -1.44
C SER A 52 14.35 1.06 -1.18
N THR A 53 13.61 1.44 -2.24
CA THR A 53 12.61 2.52 -2.14
C THR A 53 11.45 2.13 -1.22
N PHE A 54 10.93 0.91 -1.34
CA PHE A 54 9.87 0.42 -0.45
C PHE A 54 10.36 0.24 0.99
N SER A 55 11.58 -0.25 1.19
CA SER A 55 12.21 -0.32 2.52
C SER A 55 12.30 1.06 3.18
N ASP A 56 12.74 2.09 2.46
CA ASP A 56 12.83 3.45 2.98
C ASP A 56 11.47 4.02 3.36
N ILE A 57 10.43 3.79 2.54
CA ILE A 57 9.06 4.19 2.85
C ILE A 57 8.58 3.47 4.12
N ASN A 58 8.83 2.18 4.25
CA ASN A 58 8.43 1.39 5.40
C ASN A 58 9.08 1.89 6.70
N ILE A 59 10.37 2.22 6.67
CA ILE A 59 11.09 2.82 7.81
C ILE A 59 10.50 4.17 8.18
N GLN A 60 10.24 5.05 7.19
CA GLN A 60 9.66 6.38 7.43
C GLN A 60 8.27 6.27 8.06
N LEU A 61 7.45 5.35 7.58
CA LEU A 61 6.11 5.09 8.08
C LEU A 61 6.12 4.47 9.49
N THR A 62 7.01 3.50 9.73
CA THR A 62 7.23 2.93 11.08
C THR A 62 7.65 4.00 12.08
N THR A 63 8.56 4.89 11.65
CA THR A 63 9.03 6.00 12.48
C THR A 63 7.90 6.99 12.78
N LEU A 64 7.08 7.31 11.77
CA LEU A 64 5.92 8.18 11.93
C LEU A 64 4.90 7.61 12.92
N ASN A 65 4.63 6.31 12.84
CA ASN A 65 3.69 5.61 13.73
C ASN A 65 4.25 5.45 15.16
N GLY A 66 5.57 5.34 15.31
CA GLY A 66 6.24 5.28 16.62
C GLY A 66 6.45 6.64 17.29
N SER A 67 6.30 7.74 16.53
CA SER A 67 6.32 9.08 17.11
C SER A 67 5.01 9.28 17.88
N GLY A 68 5.08 9.66 19.16
CA GLY A 68 3.90 9.82 20.02
C GLY A 68 2.86 10.86 19.56
N SER A 69 3.00 11.40 18.34
CA SER A 69 2.07 12.27 17.62
C SER A 69 2.07 11.92 16.13
N PHE A 70 1.11 11.13 15.67
CA PHE A 70 0.95 10.82 14.25
C PHE A 70 0.64 12.07 13.42
N ASP A 71 1.30 12.23 12.28
CA ASP A 71 1.03 13.29 11.30
C ASP A 71 0.43 12.70 10.00
N ALA A 72 -0.90 12.81 9.88
CA ALA A 72 -1.63 12.32 8.73
C ALA A 72 -1.17 12.93 7.38
N LYS A 73 -0.66 14.16 7.37
CA LYS A 73 -0.15 14.78 6.13
C LYS A 73 1.16 14.16 5.68
N GLN A 74 2.04 13.81 6.62
CA GLN A 74 3.25 13.06 6.30
C GLN A 74 2.93 11.64 5.83
N ALA A 75 1.98 10.98 6.48
CA ALA A 75 1.50 9.66 6.05
C ALA A 75 0.91 9.70 4.62
N LEU A 76 0.14 10.75 4.30
CA LEU A 76 -0.40 10.96 2.96
C LEU A 76 0.70 11.09 1.90
N ILE A 77 1.77 11.84 2.18
CA ILE A 77 2.92 11.99 1.28
C ILE A 77 3.62 10.63 1.06
N LEU A 78 3.75 9.82 2.10
CA LEU A 78 4.33 8.47 1.99
C LEU A 78 3.44 7.53 1.18
N ALA A 79 2.12 7.60 1.38
CA ALA A 79 1.16 6.82 0.59
C ALA A 79 1.18 7.22 -0.89
N ASP A 80 1.28 8.52 -1.21
CA ASP A 80 1.46 9.00 -2.58
C ASP A 80 2.71 8.43 -3.24
N ARG A 81 3.82 8.47 -2.51
CA ARG A 81 5.08 7.90 -2.99
C ARG A 81 4.95 6.39 -3.20
N SER A 82 4.28 5.68 -2.30
CA SER A 82 4.04 4.25 -2.42
C SER A 82 3.21 3.90 -3.67
N VAL A 83 2.12 4.64 -3.92
CA VAL A 83 1.28 4.45 -5.13
C VAL A 83 2.08 4.71 -6.40
N ALA A 84 2.83 5.82 -6.44
CA ALA A 84 3.65 6.16 -7.60
C ALA A 84 4.71 5.09 -7.89
N ASN A 85 5.40 4.60 -6.85
CA ASN A 85 6.40 3.55 -6.98
C ASN A 85 5.80 2.20 -7.37
N SER A 86 4.61 1.86 -6.87
CA SER A 86 3.91 0.63 -7.27
C SER A 86 3.50 0.67 -8.74
N GLN A 87 3.05 1.84 -9.24
CA GLN A 87 2.77 2.04 -10.66
C GLN A 87 4.04 1.94 -11.52
N LEU A 88 5.14 2.52 -11.06
CA LEU A 88 6.44 2.40 -11.72
C LEU A 88 6.91 0.94 -11.74
N ALA A 89 6.76 0.21 -10.64
CA ALA A 89 7.09 -1.21 -10.55
C ALA A 89 6.31 -2.03 -11.59
N VAL A 90 4.99 -1.80 -11.73
CA VAL A 90 4.18 -2.45 -12.77
C VAL A 90 4.74 -2.17 -14.18
N GLN A 91 5.16 -0.94 -14.47
CA GLN A 91 5.75 -0.58 -15.76
C GLN A 91 7.07 -1.32 -16.00
N MET A 92 8.00 -1.24 -15.03
CA MET A 92 9.30 -1.91 -15.12
C MET A 92 9.17 -3.43 -15.27
N ILE A 93 8.27 -4.06 -14.52
CA ILE A 93 7.98 -5.50 -14.62
C ILE A 93 7.47 -5.87 -16.03
N ASN A 94 6.66 -5.02 -16.66
CA ASN A 94 6.17 -5.26 -18.02
C ASN A 94 7.28 -5.12 -19.06
N GLU A 95 8.15 -4.13 -18.92
CA GLU A 95 9.32 -3.94 -19.79
C GLU A 95 10.32 -5.09 -19.65
N ASP A 96 10.54 -5.54 -18.42
CA ASP A 96 11.42 -6.66 -18.09
C ASP A 96 10.88 -7.98 -18.66
N ASP A 97 9.58 -8.28 -18.50
CA ASP A 97 8.95 -9.49 -19.05
C ASP A 97 8.96 -9.47 -20.60
N ALA A 98 8.73 -8.31 -21.22
CA ALA A 98 8.83 -8.15 -22.67
C ALA A 98 10.26 -8.41 -23.16
N SER A 99 11.27 -7.91 -22.44
CA SER A 99 12.68 -8.10 -22.73
C SER A 99 13.11 -9.55 -22.58
N LEU A 100 12.67 -10.23 -21.51
CA LEU A 100 12.92 -11.66 -21.30
C LEU A 100 12.23 -12.51 -22.35
N GLY A 101 10.99 -12.20 -22.73
CA GLY A 101 10.28 -12.87 -23.81
C GLY A 101 10.97 -12.71 -25.16
N ALA A 102 11.60 -11.55 -25.44
CA ALA A 102 12.41 -11.36 -26.63
C ALA A 102 13.71 -12.20 -26.59
N SER A 103 14.35 -12.29 -25.42
CA SER A 103 15.53 -13.14 -25.21
C SER A 103 15.20 -14.63 -25.36
N GLU A 104 14.07 -15.09 -24.85
CA GLU A 104 13.58 -16.46 -25.00
C GLU A 104 13.39 -16.83 -26.48
N ARG A 105 12.73 -15.97 -27.27
CA ARG A 105 12.57 -16.18 -28.73
C ARG A 105 13.91 -16.26 -29.47
N ARG A 106 14.88 -15.40 -29.11
CA ARG A 106 16.22 -15.44 -29.70
C ARG A 106 16.96 -16.75 -29.38
N LEU A 107 16.82 -17.27 -28.15
CA LEU A 107 17.38 -18.55 -27.76
C LEU A 107 16.73 -19.71 -28.52
N SER A 108 15.41 -19.69 -28.74
CA SER A 108 14.73 -20.71 -29.54
C SER A 108 15.10 -20.66 -31.03
N ASP A 109 15.24 -19.46 -31.59
CA ASP A 109 15.57 -19.27 -33.02
C ASP A 109 17.00 -19.68 -33.35
N GLN A 110 17.90 -19.72 -32.36
CA GLN A 110 19.31 -20.14 -32.52
C GLN A 110 19.54 -21.61 -32.15
N ARG A 111 18.51 -22.30 -31.67
CA ARG A 111 18.60 -23.68 -31.18
C ARG A 111 19.06 -24.67 -32.25
N TRP A 112 18.72 -24.42 -33.51
CA TRP A 112 19.18 -25.21 -34.67
C TRP A 112 20.65 -24.97 -35.05
N LEU A 113 21.23 -23.83 -34.65
CA LEU A 113 22.63 -23.47 -34.93
C LEU A 113 23.63 -24.02 -33.89
N MET A 114 23.15 -24.46 -32.71
CA MET A 114 23.98 -24.83 -31.55
C MET A 114 23.97 -26.33 -31.21
N LEU A 115 23.96 -27.21 -32.21
CA LEU A 115 23.95 -28.68 -32.05
C LEU A 115 25.11 -29.28 -31.23
N VAL A 116 26.17 -28.51 -30.91
CA VAL A 116 27.33 -28.95 -30.09
C VAL A 116 27.35 -28.32 -28.68
N GLY A 117 26.30 -27.58 -28.27
CA GLY A 117 26.26 -26.87 -26.98
C GLY A 117 24.91 -26.89 -26.24
N GLY A 118 24.02 -27.85 -26.56
CA GLY A 118 22.61 -27.87 -26.12
C GLY A 118 22.36 -27.72 -24.62
N SER A 119 23.25 -28.21 -23.75
CA SER A 119 23.10 -28.11 -22.30
C SER A 119 23.21 -26.69 -21.75
N GLY A 120 23.99 -25.81 -22.39
CA GLY A 120 24.11 -24.40 -22.01
C GLY A 120 22.89 -23.59 -22.43
N LEU A 121 22.35 -23.88 -23.62
CA LEU A 121 21.14 -23.22 -24.13
C LEU A 121 19.90 -23.60 -23.33
N ASP A 122 19.76 -24.89 -22.98
CA ASP A 122 18.64 -25.38 -22.16
C ASP A 122 18.69 -24.78 -20.74
N ARG A 123 19.89 -24.64 -20.16
CA ARG A 123 20.08 -23.94 -18.87
C ARG A 123 19.65 -22.48 -18.96
N GLU A 124 20.10 -21.75 -19.97
CA GLU A 124 19.76 -20.33 -20.10
C GLU A 124 18.27 -20.12 -20.39
N SER A 125 17.66 -20.99 -21.19
CA SER A 125 16.21 -20.99 -21.43
C SER A 125 15.43 -21.26 -20.14
N ALA A 126 15.87 -22.20 -19.30
CA ALA A 126 15.26 -22.45 -18.00
C ALA A 126 15.36 -21.23 -17.07
N ARG A 127 16.52 -20.58 -17.00
CA ARG A 127 16.73 -19.36 -16.20
C ARG A 127 15.80 -18.22 -16.61
N VAL A 128 15.68 -17.98 -17.91
CA VAL A 128 14.75 -16.98 -18.46
C VAL A 128 13.30 -17.34 -18.12
N ALA A 129 12.91 -18.61 -18.22
CA ALA A 129 11.55 -19.05 -17.87
C ALA A 129 11.22 -18.86 -16.38
N HIS A 130 12.17 -19.16 -15.49
CA HIS A 130 12.04 -18.90 -14.06
C HIS A 130 11.92 -17.39 -13.77
N ALA A 131 12.75 -16.56 -14.39
CA ALA A 131 12.67 -15.10 -14.23
C ALA A 131 11.31 -14.54 -14.69
N ARG A 132 10.76 -15.04 -15.81
CA ARG A 132 9.43 -14.63 -16.29
C ARG A 132 8.31 -15.05 -15.34
N ARG A 133 8.40 -16.24 -14.72
CA ARG A 133 7.44 -16.67 -13.68
C ARG A 133 7.51 -15.77 -12.44
N ALA A 134 8.72 -15.42 -12.00
CA ALA A 134 8.91 -14.46 -10.92
C ALA A 134 8.25 -13.11 -11.25
N LEU A 135 8.51 -12.54 -12.44
CA LEU A 135 7.90 -11.30 -12.87
C LEU A 135 6.37 -11.36 -12.96
N ALA A 136 5.80 -12.51 -13.33
CA ALA A 136 4.34 -12.68 -13.34
C ALA A 136 3.74 -12.56 -11.93
N VAL A 137 4.39 -13.14 -10.92
CA VAL A 137 3.98 -12.99 -9.52
C VAL A 137 4.18 -11.55 -9.03
N ALA A 138 5.33 -10.95 -9.32
CA ALA A 138 5.62 -9.56 -8.96
C ALA A 138 4.60 -8.58 -9.57
N ARG A 139 4.13 -8.83 -10.80
CA ARG A 139 3.09 -8.03 -11.45
C ARG A 139 1.78 -8.05 -10.66
N VAL A 140 1.38 -9.23 -10.16
CA VAL A 140 0.17 -9.38 -9.34
C VAL A 140 0.32 -8.62 -8.02
N VAL A 141 1.44 -8.81 -7.34
CA VAL A 141 1.74 -8.09 -6.08
C VAL A 141 1.73 -6.58 -6.29
N ALA A 142 2.45 -6.08 -7.29
CA ALA A 142 2.51 -4.65 -7.59
C ALA A 142 1.14 -4.06 -7.95
N ALA A 143 0.28 -4.82 -8.64
CA ALA A 143 -1.09 -4.40 -8.91
C ALA A 143 -1.95 -4.28 -7.63
N TYR A 144 -1.80 -5.21 -6.69
CA TYR A 144 -2.45 -5.11 -5.38
C TYR A 144 -1.90 -3.96 -4.54
N GLU A 145 -0.58 -3.73 -4.55
CA GLU A 145 0.04 -2.58 -3.87
C GLU A 145 -0.46 -1.23 -4.41
N VAL A 146 -0.79 -1.12 -5.70
CA VAL A 146 -1.45 0.09 -6.22
C VAL A 146 -2.83 0.31 -5.60
N LEU A 147 -3.63 -0.76 -5.45
CA LEU A 147 -4.96 -0.67 -4.83
C LEU A 147 -4.85 -0.37 -3.34
N HIS A 148 -3.96 -1.07 -2.64
CA HIS A 148 -3.71 -0.89 -1.21
C HIS A 148 -3.15 0.51 -0.93
N GLY A 149 -2.17 0.96 -1.71
CA GLY A 149 -1.64 2.32 -1.60
C GLY A 149 -2.71 3.39 -1.81
N ARG A 150 -3.65 3.20 -2.75
CA ARG A 150 -4.77 4.13 -2.96
C ARG A 150 -5.74 4.14 -1.77
N PHE A 151 -5.99 2.98 -1.17
CA PHE A 151 -6.77 2.87 0.06
C PHE A 151 -6.14 3.72 1.17
N TRP A 152 -4.84 3.53 1.42
CA TRP A 152 -4.10 4.27 2.46
C TRP A 152 -4.05 5.76 2.18
N ARG A 153 -3.84 6.14 0.93
CA ARG A 153 -3.89 7.54 0.50
C ARG A 153 -5.23 8.16 0.87
N ALA A 154 -6.34 7.54 0.49
CA ALA A 154 -7.68 8.05 0.78
C ALA A 154 -7.94 8.14 2.29
N LEU A 155 -7.57 7.11 3.05
CA LEU A 155 -7.71 7.11 4.50
C LEU A 155 -6.91 8.26 5.14
N TYR A 156 -5.64 8.46 4.74
CA TYR A 156 -4.80 9.54 5.29
C TYR A 156 -5.24 10.93 4.87
N ALA A 157 -5.81 11.08 3.67
CA ALA A 157 -6.41 12.34 3.24
C ALA A 157 -7.61 12.69 4.14
N GLY A 158 -8.51 11.73 4.40
CA GLY A 158 -9.62 11.93 5.34
C GLY A 158 -9.17 12.26 6.77
N LEU A 159 -8.10 11.63 7.26
CA LEU A 159 -7.54 11.97 8.58
C LEU A 159 -6.84 13.34 8.61
N ALA A 160 -6.19 13.75 7.52
CA ALA A 160 -5.62 15.08 7.38
C ALA A 160 -6.72 16.15 7.34
N ASP A 161 -7.83 15.87 6.66
CA ASP A 161 -9.00 16.73 6.63
C ASP A 161 -9.65 16.84 8.00
N LEU A 162 -9.77 15.76 8.77
CA LEU A 162 -10.28 15.80 10.15
C LEU A 162 -9.49 16.78 11.03
N ARG A 163 -8.16 16.80 10.88
CA ARG A 163 -7.29 17.73 11.61
C ARG A 163 -7.58 19.18 11.22
N ASP A 164 -7.68 19.44 9.92
CA ASP A 164 -7.93 20.79 9.40
C ASP A 164 -9.36 21.26 9.73
N LEU A 165 -10.34 20.37 9.64
CA LEU A 165 -11.74 20.54 10.07
C LEU A 165 -11.84 20.97 11.53
N ASN A 166 -11.16 20.25 12.44
CA ASN A 166 -11.13 20.60 13.86
C ASN A 166 -10.53 21.99 14.09
N ALA A 167 -9.47 22.35 13.36
CA ALA A 167 -8.85 23.67 13.48
C ALA A 167 -9.78 24.79 12.99
N GLN A 168 -10.46 24.58 11.87
CA GLN A 168 -11.44 25.52 11.30
C GLN A 168 -12.65 25.71 12.23
N ALA A 169 -13.22 24.61 12.75
CA ALA A 169 -14.33 24.67 13.69
C ALA A 169 -13.97 25.42 14.98
N LEU A 170 -12.77 25.17 15.55
CA LEU A 170 -12.25 25.90 16.71
C LEU A 170 -12.03 27.39 16.45
N ALA A 171 -11.71 27.76 15.20
CA ALA A 171 -11.57 29.15 14.77
C ALA A 171 -12.92 29.83 14.47
N GLY A 172 -14.04 29.09 14.54
CA GLY A 172 -15.37 29.59 14.16
C GLY A 172 -15.60 29.69 12.65
N ASP A 173 -14.70 29.14 11.84
CA ASP A 173 -14.77 29.16 10.37
C ASP A 173 -15.63 28.00 9.87
N MET A 174 -16.95 28.12 10.10
CA MET A 174 -17.90 27.06 9.78
C MET A 174 -18.01 26.81 8.27
N THR A 175 -17.80 27.82 7.43
CA THR A 175 -17.81 27.67 5.96
C THR A 175 -16.70 26.73 5.49
N ASN A 176 -15.45 26.98 5.93
CA ASN A 176 -14.35 26.10 5.56
C ASN A 176 -14.46 24.74 6.25
N ALA A 177 -14.98 24.69 7.49
CA ALA A 177 -15.26 23.43 8.17
C ALA A 177 -16.21 22.53 7.36
N HIS A 178 -17.35 23.05 6.88
CA HIS A 178 -18.26 22.28 6.03
C HIS A 178 -17.62 21.82 4.70
N SER A 179 -16.82 22.68 4.07
CA SER A 179 -16.09 22.32 2.85
C SER A 179 -15.11 21.16 3.09
N THR A 180 -14.28 21.25 4.14
CA THR A 180 -13.32 20.22 4.53
C THR A 180 -14.02 18.92 4.93
N LEU A 181 -15.16 19.00 5.61
CA LEU A 181 -15.98 17.82 5.92
C LEU A 181 -16.47 17.10 4.65
N GLY A 182 -16.83 17.84 3.60
CA GLY A 182 -17.21 17.28 2.31
C GLY A 182 -16.06 16.52 1.64
N ASN A 183 -14.84 17.04 1.72
CA ASN A 183 -13.64 16.35 1.24
C ASN A 183 -13.37 15.09 2.07
N MET A 184 -13.38 15.21 3.40
CA MET A 184 -13.19 14.09 4.32
C MET A 184 -14.19 12.95 4.03
N LYS A 185 -15.45 13.28 3.80
CA LYS A 185 -16.48 12.31 3.43
C LYS A 185 -16.13 11.56 2.15
N THR A 186 -15.75 12.30 1.11
CA THR A 186 -15.37 11.72 -0.19
C THR A 186 -14.17 10.77 -0.06
N ASP A 187 -13.16 11.18 0.72
CA ASP A 187 -11.95 10.40 0.95
C ASP A 187 -12.22 9.13 1.77
N ILE A 188 -13.02 9.21 2.83
CA ILE A 188 -13.39 8.05 3.64
C ILE A 188 -14.32 7.09 2.86
N GLU A 189 -15.24 7.59 2.05
CA GLU A 189 -16.05 6.75 1.14
C GLU A 189 -15.17 6.06 0.09
N THR A 190 -14.15 6.75 -0.43
CA THR A 190 -13.17 6.15 -1.34
C THR A 190 -12.36 5.05 -0.66
N ALA A 191 -11.91 5.28 0.58
CA ALA A 191 -11.24 4.26 1.39
C ALA A 191 -12.17 3.05 1.65
N ALA A 192 -13.43 3.28 2.00
CA ALA A 192 -14.42 2.21 2.22
C ALA A 192 -14.71 1.38 0.96
N ALA A 193 -14.69 2.00 -0.23
CA ALA A 193 -14.80 1.27 -1.48
C ALA A 193 -13.55 0.40 -1.73
N LEU A 194 -12.36 0.96 -1.49
CA LEU A 194 -11.08 0.27 -1.73
C LEU A 194 -10.76 -0.80 -0.67
N SER A 195 -11.35 -0.76 0.52
CA SER A 195 -11.14 -1.77 1.57
C SER A 195 -11.68 -3.16 1.19
N THR A 196 -12.47 -3.25 0.11
CA THR A 196 -12.92 -4.52 -0.50
C THR A 196 -11.89 -5.14 -1.45
N SER A 197 -10.73 -4.50 -1.64
CA SER A 197 -9.67 -5.00 -2.51
C SER A 197 -9.11 -6.34 -2.02
N PRO A 198 -8.67 -7.24 -2.93
CA PRO A 198 -8.04 -8.50 -2.55
C PRO A 198 -6.90 -8.29 -1.56
N GLY A 199 -6.85 -9.15 -0.54
CA GLY A 199 -5.82 -9.11 0.50
C GLY A 199 -6.12 -8.21 1.69
N PHE A 200 -7.16 -7.38 1.63
CA PHE A 200 -7.68 -6.71 2.82
C PHE A 200 -8.65 -7.60 3.59
N PRO A 201 -8.56 -7.63 4.94
CA PRO A 201 -9.46 -8.41 5.77
C PRO A 201 -10.80 -7.69 5.97
N VAL A 202 -11.82 -8.47 6.32
CA VAL A 202 -13.19 -7.96 6.56
C VAL A 202 -13.21 -6.89 7.65
N ASP A 203 -12.43 -7.08 8.72
CA ASP A 203 -12.33 -6.10 9.81
C ASP A 203 -11.90 -4.71 9.33
N LEU A 204 -11.03 -4.63 8.32
CA LEU A 204 -10.60 -3.35 7.74
C LEU A 204 -11.77 -2.66 7.03
N HIS A 205 -12.60 -3.42 6.32
CA HIS A 205 -13.80 -2.91 5.69
C HIS A 205 -14.82 -2.43 6.71
N ASP A 206 -15.07 -3.21 7.76
CA ASP A 206 -15.99 -2.85 8.84
C ASP A 206 -15.51 -1.59 9.56
N MET A 207 -14.21 -1.47 9.84
CA MET A 207 -13.61 -0.26 10.40
C MET A 207 -13.83 0.96 9.49
N THR A 208 -13.66 0.82 8.17
CA THR A 208 -13.97 1.93 7.24
C THR A 208 -15.45 2.30 7.21
N THR A 209 -16.35 1.35 7.42
CA THR A 209 -17.78 1.61 7.52
C THR A 209 -18.11 2.42 8.78
N VAL A 210 -17.47 2.10 9.92
CA VAL A 210 -17.58 2.91 11.14
C VAL A 210 -17.03 4.32 10.92
N LEU A 211 -15.92 4.48 10.18
CA LEU A 211 -15.41 5.80 9.80
C LEU A 211 -16.39 6.60 8.93
N THR A 212 -17.07 5.97 7.96
CA THR A 212 -18.11 6.65 7.17
C THR A 212 -19.25 7.14 8.05
N LYS A 213 -19.67 6.34 9.02
CA LYS A 213 -20.69 6.74 10.00
C LYS A 213 -20.21 7.90 10.88
N PHE A 214 -18.99 7.82 11.39
CA PHE A 214 -18.36 8.90 12.16
C PHE A 214 -18.38 10.23 11.40
N VAL A 215 -17.99 10.24 10.12
CA VAL A 215 -17.99 11.47 9.30
C VAL A 215 -19.40 12.03 9.14
N ALA A 216 -20.39 11.16 8.91
CA ALA A 216 -21.78 11.58 8.77
C ALA A 216 -22.34 12.17 10.09
N ASP A 217 -22.06 11.54 11.23
CA ASP A 217 -22.55 11.99 12.53
C ASP A 217 -21.80 13.24 13.02
N TYR A 218 -20.51 13.39 12.67
CA TYR A 218 -19.78 14.64 12.86
C TYR A 218 -20.39 15.78 12.05
N GLY A 219 -20.83 15.52 10.82
CA GLY A 219 -21.52 16.50 10.00
C GLY A 219 -22.81 17.01 10.64
N LYS A 220 -23.63 16.11 11.18
CA LYS A 220 -24.83 16.49 11.94
C LYS A 220 -24.50 17.32 13.17
N GLN A 221 -23.39 17.01 13.87
CA GLN A 221 -22.93 17.82 14.99
C GLN A 221 -22.58 19.24 14.53
N LEU A 222 -21.83 19.37 13.44
CA LEU A 222 -21.41 20.66 12.89
C LEU A 222 -22.62 21.49 12.43
N ASP A 223 -23.59 20.87 11.76
CA ASP A 223 -24.85 21.51 11.35
C ASP A 223 -25.64 22.04 12.56
N ALA A 224 -25.73 21.25 13.64
CA ALA A 224 -26.40 21.66 14.86
C ALA A 224 -25.68 22.82 15.57
N GLU A 225 -24.36 22.78 15.62
CA GLU A 225 -23.53 23.86 16.18
C GLU A 225 -23.67 25.16 15.36
N ALA A 226 -23.71 25.07 14.03
CA ALA A 226 -23.94 26.21 13.14
C ALA A 226 -25.36 26.80 13.29
N ALA A 227 -26.35 25.96 13.59
CA ALA A 227 -27.73 26.38 13.86
C ALA A 227 -27.94 26.95 15.28
N GLY A 228 -26.95 26.84 16.18
CA GLY A 228 -27.08 27.20 17.60
C GLY A 228 -28.00 26.27 18.39
N ASP A 229 -28.22 25.04 17.91
CA ASP A 229 -29.02 24.03 18.60
C ASP A 229 -28.14 23.20 19.54
N ASP A 230 -27.94 23.72 20.76
CA ASP A 230 -27.10 23.08 21.78
C ASP A 230 -27.56 21.67 22.16
N ALA A 231 -28.88 21.42 22.12
CA ALA A 231 -29.44 20.12 22.48
C ALA A 231 -29.15 19.08 21.39
N ALA A 232 -29.35 19.45 20.12
CA ALA A 232 -28.98 18.59 18.99
C ALA A 232 -27.45 18.38 18.93
N ALA A 233 -26.65 19.43 19.14
CA ALA A 233 -25.19 19.33 19.15
C ALA A 233 -24.70 18.37 20.26
N ALA A 234 -25.29 18.43 21.46
CA ALA A 234 -24.95 17.51 22.54
C ALA A 234 -25.33 16.05 22.22
N ALA A 235 -26.49 15.82 21.60
CA ALA A 235 -26.92 14.49 21.18
C ALA A 235 -26.00 13.91 20.09
N GLN A 236 -25.62 14.71 19.09
CA GLN A 236 -24.70 14.26 18.04
C GLN A 236 -23.29 14.01 18.58
N ARG A 237 -22.82 14.81 19.54
CA ARG A 237 -21.54 14.57 20.21
C ARG A 237 -21.48 13.22 20.93
N ALA A 238 -22.58 12.76 21.51
CA ALA A 238 -22.65 11.42 22.11
C ALA A 238 -22.53 10.32 21.04
N THR A 239 -23.17 10.50 19.89
CA THR A 239 -23.09 9.57 18.75
C THR A 239 -21.67 9.50 18.19
N VAL A 240 -21.05 10.66 17.94
CA VAL A 240 -19.64 10.76 17.52
C VAL A 240 -18.71 10.06 18.51
N SER A 241 -18.96 10.20 19.82
CA SER A 241 -18.18 9.50 20.85
C SER A 241 -18.36 7.98 20.81
N ALA A 242 -19.55 7.49 20.48
CA ALA A 242 -19.81 6.06 20.34
C ALA A 242 -19.13 5.47 19.10
N ASP A 243 -19.10 6.21 17.99
CA ASP A 243 -18.37 5.80 16.79
C ASP A 243 -16.86 5.71 17.06
N VAL A 244 -16.29 6.70 17.75
CA VAL A 244 -14.88 6.66 18.17
C VAL A 244 -14.58 5.48 19.09
N ALA A 245 -15.48 5.17 20.03
CA ALA A 245 -15.32 3.99 20.88
C ALA A 245 -15.34 2.70 20.06
N SER A 246 -16.22 2.59 19.07
CA SER A 246 -16.31 1.44 18.16
C SER A 246 -15.03 1.27 17.33
N LEU A 247 -14.41 2.37 16.89
CA LEU A 247 -13.12 2.33 16.19
C LEU A 247 -11.99 1.75 17.07
N GLY A 248 -12.08 1.92 18.39
CA GLY A 248 -11.12 1.37 19.36
C GLY A 248 -11.27 -0.14 19.60
N GLU A 249 -12.31 -0.79 19.08
CA GLU A 249 -12.53 -2.23 19.23
C GLU A 249 -11.77 -3.07 18.19
N TYR A 250 -11.29 -2.43 17.12
CA TYR A 250 -10.58 -3.13 16.04
C TYR A 250 -9.12 -3.38 16.39
N ASP A 251 -8.68 -4.64 16.21
CA ASP A 251 -7.30 -5.05 16.39
C ASP A 251 -6.49 -4.74 15.14
N VAL A 252 -5.79 -3.61 15.20
CA VAL A 252 -4.93 -3.07 14.16
C VAL A 252 -3.75 -3.99 13.84
N ASP A 253 -3.21 -4.68 14.84
CA ASP A 253 -2.09 -5.60 14.67
C ASP A 253 -2.55 -6.87 13.96
N ARG A 254 -3.74 -7.38 14.31
CA ARG A 254 -4.38 -8.51 13.59
C ARG A 254 -4.60 -8.18 12.12
N ILE A 255 -5.17 -7.01 11.82
CA ILE A 255 -5.40 -6.58 10.44
C ILE A 255 -4.08 -6.57 9.65
N GLY A 256 -3.02 -5.98 10.21
CA GLY A 256 -1.70 -5.98 9.59
C GLY A 256 -1.13 -7.39 9.35
N ALA A 257 -1.32 -8.30 10.30
CA ALA A 257 -0.88 -9.68 10.19
C ALA A 257 -1.62 -10.48 9.10
N GLU A 258 -2.94 -10.28 8.95
CA GLU A 258 -3.74 -10.94 7.91
C GLU A 258 -3.34 -10.51 6.50
N ILE A 259 -3.06 -9.21 6.32
CA ILE A 259 -2.57 -8.69 5.04
C ILE A 259 -1.19 -9.28 4.71
N ALA A 260 -0.28 -9.35 5.69
CA ALA A 260 1.01 -10.00 5.52
C ALA A 260 0.88 -11.48 5.14
N ALA A 261 -0.05 -12.20 5.79
CA ALA A 261 -0.34 -13.60 5.49
C ALA A 261 -0.86 -13.80 4.06
N PHE A 262 -1.66 -12.87 3.55
CA PHE A 262 -2.15 -12.90 2.17
C PHE A 262 -1.00 -12.80 1.14
N PHE A 263 -0.02 -11.93 1.36
CA PHE A 263 1.10 -11.75 0.43
C PHE A 263 2.17 -12.83 0.52
N LYS A 264 2.32 -13.46 1.69
CA LYS A 264 3.35 -14.47 1.96
C LYS A 264 3.52 -15.54 0.86
N PRO A 265 2.47 -16.28 0.42
CA PRO A 265 2.65 -17.32 -0.59
C PRO A 265 3.12 -16.78 -1.96
N MET A 266 2.74 -15.56 -2.32
CA MET A 266 3.22 -14.91 -3.54
C MET A 266 4.71 -14.55 -3.40
N ILE A 267 5.11 -13.99 -2.28
CA ILE A 267 6.52 -13.68 -1.99
C ILE A 267 7.38 -14.95 -1.97
N ASP A 268 6.90 -16.02 -1.34
CA ASP A 268 7.61 -17.30 -1.29
C ASP A 268 7.79 -17.89 -2.70
N THR A 269 6.75 -17.84 -3.55
CA THR A 269 6.82 -18.27 -4.96
C THR A 269 7.81 -17.42 -5.75
N PHE A 270 7.72 -16.10 -5.59
CA PHE A 270 8.61 -15.15 -6.25
C PHE A 270 10.08 -15.43 -5.92
N ASN A 271 10.41 -15.59 -4.64
CA ASN A 271 11.76 -15.87 -4.16
C ASN A 271 12.29 -17.22 -4.69
N SER A 272 11.44 -18.25 -4.70
CA SER A 272 11.81 -19.56 -5.26
C SER A 272 12.13 -19.49 -6.75
N GLU A 273 11.36 -18.73 -7.52
CA GLU A 273 11.56 -18.58 -8.97
C GLU A 273 12.82 -17.77 -9.28
N ILE A 274 13.11 -16.69 -8.54
CA ILE A 274 14.37 -15.96 -8.75
C ILE A 274 15.58 -16.81 -8.36
N ALA A 275 15.52 -17.54 -7.24
CA ALA A 275 16.61 -18.43 -6.83
C ALA A 275 16.96 -19.43 -7.96
N ALA A 276 15.94 -20.01 -8.60
CA ALA A 276 16.11 -20.90 -9.74
C ALA A 276 16.62 -20.19 -11.00
N ALA A 277 16.25 -18.92 -11.23
CA ALA A 277 16.75 -18.12 -12.35
C ALA A 277 18.24 -17.75 -12.20
N THR A 278 18.74 -17.67 -10.96
CA THR A 278 20.12 -17.29 -10.64
C THR A 278 21.07 -18.46 -10.36
N ALA A 279 20.58 -19.71 -10.39
CA ALA A 279 21.35 -20.91 -10.10
C ALA A 279 22.30 -21.35 -11.24
#